data_AF-A0A832FWE0-F1
#
_entry.id   AF-A0A832FWE0-F1
#
_cell.length_a   1.000
_cell.length_b   1.000
_cell.length_c   1.000
_cell.angle_alpha   90.00
_cell.angle_beta   90.00
_cell.angle_gamma   90.00
#
_symmetry.space_group_name_H-M   'P 1'
#
loop_
_entity.id
_entity.type
_entity.pdbx_description
1 polymer ?
#
loop_
_entity_poly.entity_id
_entity_poly.type
_entity_poly.pdbx_seq_one_letter_code
_entity_poly.pdbx_strand_id
1 'polypeptide(L)'
;MGDLGGAVFAVIGILSALVSRSMTGEGRMVDISMLDVQIALHTYRAKYYFVAGEVPQPVGTAHVSNVPLRAYRTKDSALVIEAYIDHFFRNLCKNMEMETLADDPRFSTRAARLKNREELDRILEEAARLFTERGYEATSVQDLAEALGLSKAALYHHFRSKEEVLYEISLQALEGLRRQGERALSEPDPKVALLRFMEGHARFFEENRPFFVAMLQGLQSLSPEKRAVTIALRDRYEGMLRSILERGMALGVFRPLDVGLTARAILSLLNWMIRWFRPGGPLRAEEVARFYFDLIIKGLEHGAS
;
A
#
# COMPACT_ATOMS: atom_id res chain seq x y z
N MET A 1 12.24 20.29 -14.45
CA MET A 1 10.78 20.52 -14.56
C MET A 1 10.37 20.91 -15.97
N GLY A 2 10.96 21.95 -16.57
CA GLY A 2 10.57 22.41 -17.92
C GLY A 2 10.72 21.34 -19.02
N ASP A 3 11.85 20.65 -19.06
CA ASP A 3 12.14 19.61 -20.06
C ASP A 3 11.18 18.39 -19.95
N LEU A 4 11.11 17.78 -18.76
CA LEU A 4 10.22 16.66 -18.49
C LEU A 4 8.73 17.01 -18.68
N GLY A 5 8.32 18.22 -18.28
CA GLY A 5 6.97 18.72 -18.51
C GLY A 5 6.69 18.87 -20.01
N GLY A 6 7.60 19.49 -20.75
CA GLY A 6 7.46 19.70 -22.20
C GLY A 6 7.28 18.38 -22.95
N ALA A 7 8.09 17.37 -22.61
CA ALA A 7 7.99 16.03 -23.22
C ALA A 7 6.62 15.36 -22.96
N VAL A 8 6.08 15.44 -21.75
CA VAL A 8 4.76 14.86 -21.42
C VAL A 8 3.65 15.55 -22.21
N PHE A 9 3.66 16.89 -22.26
CA PHE A 9 2.68 17.65 -23.03
C PHE A 9 2.83 17.41 -24.54
N ALA A 10 4.04 17.13 -25.03
CA ALA A 10 4.31 16.75 -26.42
C ALA A 10 3.68 15.43 -26.81
N VAL A 11 3.85 14.40 -25.98
CA VAL A 11 3.21 13.11 -26.22
C VAL A 11 1.69 13.26 -26.25
N ILE A 12 1.11 14.00 -25.31
CA ILE A 12 -0.34 14.25 -25.26
C ILE A 12 -0.80 14.99 -26.53
N GLY A 13 -0.14 16.08 -26.89
CA GLY A 13 -0.48 16.87 -28.08
C GLY A 13 -0.40 16.07 -29.38
N ILE A 14 0.65 15.25 -29.55
CA ILE A 14 0.81 14.37 -30.72
C ILE A 14 -0.30 13.32 -30.77
N LEU A 15 -0.60 12.65 -29.65
CA LEU A 15 -1.68 11.66 -29.60
C LEU A 15 -3.04 12.29 -29.89
N SER A 16 -3.33 13.47 -29.34
CA SER A 16 -4.56 14.21 -29.64
C SER A 16 -4.65 14.61 -31.11
N ALA A 17 -3.55 15.04 -31.73
CA ALA A 17 -3.50 15.36 -33.15
C ALA A 17 -3.74 14.12 -34.04
N LEU A 18 -3.19 12.95 -33.66
CA LEU A 18 -3.43 11.68 -34.36
C LEU A 18 -4.89 11.24 -34.28
N VAL A 19 -5.51 11.33 -33.10
CA VAL A 19 -6.93 11.03 -32.91
C VAL A 19 -7.79 12.01 -33.71
N SER A 20 -7.49 13.31 -33.66
CA SER A 20 -8.20 14.30 -34.49
C SER A 20 -8.10 13.97 -35.97
N ARG A 21 -6.90 13.63 -36.48
CA ARG A 21 -6.71 13.26 -37.89
C ARG A 21 -7.53 12.02 -38.27
N SER A 22 -7.66 11.03 -37.39
CA SER A 22 -8.48 9.85 -37.68
C SER A 22 -9.97 10.15 -37.83
N MET A 23 -10.45 11.23 -37.21
CA MET A 23 -11.85 11.64 -37.28
C MET A 23 -12.12 12.63 -38.43
N THR A 24 -11.18 13.54 -38.70
CA THR A 24 -11.39 14.64 -39.65
C THR A 24 -10.66 14.46 -40.97
N GLY A 25 -9.67 13.57 -41.06
CA GLY A 25 -8.77 13.41 -42.21
C GLY A 25 -7.68 14.47 -42.33
N GLU A 26 -7.69 15.50 -41.47
CA GLU A 26 -6.76 16.64 -41.53
C GLU A 26 -5.66 16.54 -40.47
N GLY A 27 -4.42 16.86 -40.86
CA GLY A 27 -3.31 17.01 -39.92
C GLY A 27 -3.40 18.27 -39.08
N ARG A 28 -2.77 18.27 -37.91
CA ARG A 28 -2.66 19.43 -37.01
C ARG A 28 -1.20 19.69 -36.67
N MET A 29 -0.81 20.96 -36.58
CA MET A 29 0.49 21.38 -36.04
C MET A 29 0.39 21.43 -34.51
N VAL A 30 1.39 20.89 -33.83
CA VAL A 30 1.49 20.86 -32.36
C VAL A 30 2.68 21.74 -31.96
N ASP A 31 2.41 22.80 -31.22
CA ASP A 31 3.42 23.70 -30.65
C ASP A 31 3.28 23.72 -29.12
N ILE A 32 4.41 23.73 -28.41
CA ILE A 32 4.47 23.57 -26.96
C ILE A 32 5.46 24.56 -26.38
N SER A 33 4.91 25.55 -25.66
CA SER A 33 5.67 26.50 -24.87
C SER A 33 6.13 25.86 -23.56
N MET A 34 7.45 25.77 -23.36
CA MET A 34 8.02 25.30 -22.09
C MET A 34 7.59 26.19 -20.91
N LEU A 35 7.42 27.49 -21.14
CA LEU A 35 6.94 28.43 -20.13
C LEU A 35 5.49 28.15 -19.74
N ASP A 36 4.61 27.95 -20.73
CA ASP A 36 3.20 27.68 -20.46
C ASP A 36 3.03 26.33 -19.76
N VAL A 37 3.84 25.34 -20.11
CA VAL A 37 3.89 24.06 -19.39
C VAL A 37 4.31 24.27 -17.94
N GLN A 38 5.34 25.08 -17.67
CA GLN A 38 5.74 25.37 -16.30
C GLN A 38 4.62 26.07 -15.52
N ILE A 39 3.96 27.06 -16.11
CA ILE A 39 2.80 27.74 -15.51
C ILE A 39 1.66 26.74 -15.27
N ALA A 40 1.38 25.87 -16.24
CA ALA A 40 0.36 24.84 -16.13
C ALA A 40 0.65 23.86 -14.98
N LEU A 41 1.90 23.44 -14.78
CA LEU A 41 2.30 22.60 -13.64
C LEU A 41 2.13 23.32 -12.29
N HIS A 42 2.16 24.65 -12.27
CA HIS A 42 1.91 25.45 -11.08
C HIS A 42 0.43 25.73 -10.80
N THR A 43 -0.50 25.29 -11.67
CA THR A 43 -1.94 25.45 -11.42
C THR A 43 -2.39 24.90 -10.07
N TYR A 44 -1.74 23.85 -9.55
CA TYR A 44 -1.99 23.35 -8.19
C TYR A 44 -1.82 24.45 -7.13
N ARG A 45 -0.78 25.29 -7.20
CA ARG A 45 -0.56 26.39 -6.24
C ARG A 45 -1.38 27.63 -6.58
N ALA A 46 -1.59 27.90 -7.87
CA ALA A 46 -2.37 29.05 -8.32
C ALA A 46 -3.83 28.98 -7.83
N LYS A 47 -4.39 27.77 -7.69
CA LYS A 47 -5.74 27.54 -7.17
C LYS A 47 -5.99 28.20 -5.81
N TYR A 48 -5.03 28.23 -4.89
CA TYR A 48 -5.23 28.85 -3.57
C TYR A 48 -5.51 30.35 -3.68
N TYR A 49 -4.77 31.04 -4.55
CA TYR A 49 -4.99 32.46 -4.79
C TYR A 49 -6.29 32.72 -5.56
N PHE A 50 -6.50 32.01 -6.67
CA PHE A 50 -7.67 32.26 -7.52
C PHE A 50 -9.01 31.82 -6.90
N VAL A 51 -9.01 30.83 -5.99
CA VAL A 51 -10.23 30.32 -5.35
C VAL A 51 -10.44 30.92 -3.96
N ALA A 52 -9.40 30.97 -3.12
CA ALA A 52 -9.52 31.38 -1.72
C ALA A 52 -8.98 32.79 -1.44
N GLY A 53 -8.37 33.46 -2.43
CA GLY A 53 -7.71 34.76 -2.23
C GLY A 53 -6.40 34.66 -1.43
N GLU A 54 -5.94 33.44 -1.13
CA GLU A 54 -4.79 33.20 -0.28
C GLU A 54 -3.51 33.12 -1.11
N VAL A 55 -2.50 33.92 -0.78
CA VAL A 55 -1.17 33.85 -1.38
C VAL A 55 -0.36 32.77 -0.68
N PRO A 56 -0.03 31.62 -1.33
CA PRO A 56 0.66 30.53 -0.69
C PRO A 56 2.07 30.94 -0.23
N GLN A 57 2.32 30.88 1.07
CA GLN A 57 3.62 31.17 1.64
C GLN A 57 4.61 30.00 1.47
N PRO A 58 5.93 30.22 1.63
CA PRO A 58 6.89 29.13 1.75
C PRO A 58 6.55 28.22 2.94
N VAL A 59 6.48 26.91 2.70
CA VAL A 59 6.14 25.88 3.71
C VAL A 59 7.28 24.89 3.96
N GLY A 60 8.50 25.26 3.55
CA GLY A 60 9.68 24.39 3.63
C GLY A 60 9.49 23.10 2.83
N THR A 61 9.77 21.95 3.45
CA THR A 61 9.57 20.62 2.85
C THR A 61 8.12 20.14 2.88
N ALA A 62 7.21 20.93 3.44
CA ALA A 62 5.86 20.49 3.68
C ALA A 62 4.92 20.82 2.51
N HIS A 63 3.78 20.15 2.44
CA HIS A 63 2.74 20.49 1.45
C HIS A 63 1.79 21.55 1.98
N VAL A 64 1.17 22.33 1.10
CA VAL A 64 0.24 23.40 1.49
C VAL A 64 -1.05 22.82 2.09
N SER A 65 -1.61 21.76 1.48
CA SER A 65 -2.88 21.15 1.93
C SER A 65 -2.84 19.66 2.25
N ASN A 66 -1.72 18.97 1.98
CA ASN A 66 -1.63 17.53 2.21
C ASN A 66 -0.94 17.35 3.56
N VAL A 67 -1.69 16.89 4.56
CA VAL A 67 -1.21 16.79 5.93
C VAL A 67 -1.47 15.37 6.47
N PRO A 68 -0.44 14.65 6.97
CA PRO A 68 0.98 15.00 6.95
C PRO A 68 1.66 14.69 5.60
N LEU A 69 2.40 15.68 5.06
CA LEU A 69 3.37 15.50 3.97
C LEU A 69 4.53 16.48 4.20
N ARG A 70 5.63 16.02 4.78
CA ARG A 70 6.87 16.81 5.00
C ARG A 70 8.05 15.94 5.42
N ALA A 71 9.25 16.54 5.41
CA ALA A 71 10.41 16.00 6.11
C ALA A 71 10.40 16.41 7.60
N TYR A 72 10.67 15.44 8.47
CA TYR A 72 10.88 15.61 9.91
C TYR A 72 12.36 15.31 10.19
N ARG A 73 13.01 16.15 11.00
CA ARG A 73 14.42 15.95 11.33
C ARG A 73 14.54 14.84 12.37
N THR A 74 15.43 13.89 12.12
CA THR A 74 15.87 12.94 13.14
C THR A 74 17.36 13.11 13.41
N LYS A 75 17.90 12.35 14.38
CA LYS A 75 19.31 12.45 14.80
C LYS A 75 20.30 12.17 13.66
N ASP A 76 20.00 11.18 12.82
CA ASP A 76 20.94 10.66 11.82
C ASP A 76 20.55 10.99 10.37
N SER A 77 19.27 11.27 10.10
CA SER A 77 18.78 11.64 8.76
C SER A 77 17.42 12.37 8.81
N ALA A 78 16.88 12.76 7.66
CA ALA A 78 15.51 13.29 7.59
C ALA A 78 14.52 12.15 7.28
N LEU A 79 13.46 12.02 8.07
CA LEU A 79 12.35 11.12 7.81
C LEU A 79 11.27 11.87 7.02
N VAL A 80 11.00 11.45 5.78
CA VAL A 80 9.88 12.00 5.01
C VAL A 80 8.63 11.19 5.32
N ILE A 81 7.61 11.84 5.86
CA ILE A 81 6.29 11.24 6.08
C ILE A 81 5.35 11.80 5.03
N GLU A 82 4.80 10.91 4.22
CA GLU A 82 3.75 11.18 3.22
C GLU A 82 2.55 10.29 3.52
N ALA A 83 1.64 10.77 4.37
CA ALA A 83 0.50 9.99 4.85
C ALA A 83 -0.79 10.83 4.90
N TYR A 84 -0.99 11.72 3.93
CA TYR A 84 -2.09 12.69 3.94
C TYR A 84 -3.47 12.10 3.60
N ILE A 85 -3.52 10.90 3.02
CA ILE A 85 -4.76 10.15 2.76
C ILE A 85 -5.15 9.41 4.05
N ASP A 86 -6.42 9.46 4.47
CA ASP A 86 -6.86 8.97 5.79
C ASP A 86 -6.42 7.54 6.11
N HIS A 87 -6.46 6.64 5.12
CA HIS A 87 -5.98 5.27 5.30
C HIS A 87 -4.45 5.18 5.49
N PHE A 88 -3.66 5.98 4.75
CA PHE A 88 -2.22 6.05 4.96
C PHE A 88 -1.88 6.69 6.30
N PHE A 89 -2.63 7.71 6.73
CA PHE A 89 -2.49 8.30 8.05
C PHE A 89 -2.75 7.26 9.14
N ARG A 90 -3.82 6.48 9.01
CA ARG A 90 -4.12 5.39 9.94
C ARG A 90 -3.04 4.34 10.01
N ASN A 91 -2.45 3.97 8.87
CA ASN A 91 -1.35 3.01 8.83
C ASN A 91 -0.06 3.59 9.44
N LEU A 92 0.23 4.87 9.20
CA LEU A 92 1.32 5.58 9.85
C LEU A 92 1.14 5.56 11.37
N CYS A 93 -0.02 5.99 11.85
CA CYS A 93 -0.37 5.96 13.26
C CYS A 93 -0.18 4.57 13.85
N LYS A 94 -0.64 3.52 13.15
CA LYS A 94 -0.43 2.14 13.56
C LYS A 94 1.04 1.72 13.63
N ASN A 95 1.82 2.03 12.60
CA ASN A 95 3.26 1.73 12.56
C ASN A 95 4.10 2.64 13.46
N MET A 96 3.47 3.56 14.20
CA MET A 96 4.11 4.39 15.22
C MET A 96 3.55 4.04 16.62
N GLU A 97 2.72 2.99 16.73
CA GLU A 97 1.99 2.64 17.96
C GLU A 97 1.13 3.81 18.50
N MET A 98 0.63 4.64 17.59
CA MET A 98 -0.23 5.80 17.82
C MET A 98 -1.60 5.64 17.14
N GLU A 99 -2.13 4.42 17.01
CA GLU A 99 -3.36 4.08 16.27
C GLU A 99 -4.52 5.04 16.58
N THR A 100 -4.63 5.43 17.85
CA THR A 100 -5.67 6.31 18.39
C THR A 100 -5.60 7.74 17.83
N LEU A 101 -4.42 8.19 17.39
CA LEU A 101 -4.23 9.46 16.71
C LEU A 101 -5.00 9.51 15.38
N ALA A 102 -5.16 8.37 14.70
CA ALA A 102 -5.94 8.27 13.46
C ALA A 102 -7.45 8.39 13.68
N ASP A 103 -7.92 8.19 14.91
CA ASP A 103 -9.34 8.26 15.29
C ASP A 103 -9.69 9.53 16.08
N ASP A 104 -8.68 10.30 16.51
CA ASP A 104 -8.88 11.59 17.17
C ASP A 104 -9.68 12.52 16.24
N PRO A 105 -10.81 13.11 16.66
CA PRO A 105 -11.57 14.07 15.85
C PRO A 105 -10.75 15.24 15.30
N ARG A 106 -9.61 15.55 15.92
CA ARG A 106 -8.66 16.58 15.47
C ARG A 106 -7.82 16.12 14.28
N PHE A 107 -7.64 14.82 14.05
CA PHE A 107 -6.75 14.27 13.03
C PHE A 107 -7.38 13.17 12.15
N SER A 108 -8.62 12.78 12.42
CA SER A 108 -9.28 11.63 11.77
C SER A 108 -9.60 11.84 10.29
N THR A 109 -9.73 13.10 9.86
CA THR A 109 -9.93 13.46 8.46
C THR A 109 -8.82 14.39 7.98
N ARG A 110 -8.56 14.40 6.67
CA ARG A 110 -7.59 15.34 6.07
C ARG A 110 -7.89 16.80 6.42
N ALA A 111 -9.16 17.19 6.45
CA ALA A 111 -9.58 18.54 6.82
C ALA A 111 -9.27 18.86 8.29
N ALA A 112 -9.52 17.91 9.19
CA ALA A 112 -9.18 18.05 10.61
C ALA A 112 -7.66 18.16 10.80
N ARG A 113 -6.86 17.32 10.12
CA ARG A 113 -5.39 17.40 10.16
C ARG A 113 -4.85 18.72 9.64
N LEU A 114 -5.44 19.27 8.59
CA LEU A 114 -5.05 20.58 8.08
C LEU A 114 -5.34 21.69 9.09
N LYS A 115 -6.50 21.63 9.77
CA LYS A 115 -6.88 22.59 10.82
C LYS A 115 -5.96 22.50 12.06
N ASN A 116 -5.57 21.28 12.45
CA ASN A 116 -4.75 21.03 13.64
C ASN A 116 -3.29 20.69 13.28
N ARG A 117 -2.80 21.23 12.16
CA ARG A 117 -1.50 20.86 11.58
C ARG A 117 -0.33 21.06 12.53
N GLU A 118 -0.28 22.20 13.21
CA GLU A 118 0.81 22.51 14.13
C GLU A 118 0.90 21.51 15.28
N GLU A 119 -0.25 21.08 15.79
CA GLU A 119 -0.31 20.07 16.85
C GLU A 119 0.12 18.70 16.33
N LEU A 120 -0.39 18.29 15.16
CA LEU A 120 -0.02 17.02 14.55
C LEU A 120 1.48 16.97 14.21
N ASP A 121 2.02 18.06 13.66
CA ASP A 121 3.43 18.14 13.30
C ASP A 121 4.32 18.01 14.54
N ARG A 122 3.96 18.64 15.68
CA ARG A 122 4.69 18.47 16.95
C ARG A 122 4.69 17.03 17.44
N ILE A 123 3.54 16.36 17.35
CA ILE A 123 3.39 14.95 17.77
C ILE A 123 4.28 14.05 16.90
N LEU A 124 4.24 14.22 15.58
CA LEU A 124 5.02 13.41 14.65
C LEU A 124 6.52 13.71 14.72
N GLU A 125 6.90 14.97 14.96
CA GLU A 125 8.29 15.37 15.14
C GLU A 125 8.89 14.77 16.41
N GLU A 126 8.15 14.78 17.52
CA GLU A 126 8.59 14.20 18.78
C GLU A 126 8.65 12.66 18.71
N ALA A 127 7.67 12.03 18.06
CA ALA A 127 7.71 10.59 17.83
C ALA A 127 8.90 10.18 16.95
N ALA A 128 9.16 10.90 15.86
CA ALA A 128 10.33 10.66 15.01
C ALA A 128 11.65 10.83 15.78
N ARG A 129 11.72 11.82 16.69
CA ARG A 129 12.87 12.04 17.57
C ARG A 129 13.09 10.86 18.52
N LEU A 130 12.06 10.45 19.26
CA LEU A 130 12.14 9.37 20.25
C LEU A 130 12.49 8.01 19.61
N PHE A 131 11.88 7.68 18.46
CA PHE A 131 12.20 6.45 17.73
C PHE A 131 13.66 6.40 17.27
N THR A 132 14.25 7.55 16.96
CA THR A 132 15.65 7.61 16.54
C THR A 132 16.62 7.57 17.73
N GLU A 133 16.24 8.15 18.88
CA GLU A 133 17.08 8.19 20.07
C GLU A 133 17.12 6.86 20.84
N ARG A 134 15.97 6.19 20.95
CA ARG A 134 15.81 4.99 21.80
C ARG A 134 15.60 3.72 21.00
N GLY A 135 15.32 3.83 19.70
CA GLY A 135 14.87 2.72 18.86
C GLY A 135 13.35 2.57 18.92
N TYR A 136 12.78 2.11 17.80
CA TYR A 136 11.34 1.92 17.61
C TYR A 136 10.73 0.99 18.69
N GLU A 137 11.31 -0.19 18.88
CA GLU A 137 10.85 -1.22 19.83
C GLU A 137 10.97 -0.82 21.31
N ALA A 138 11.78 0.20 21.64
CA ALA A 138 12.05 0.62 23.01
C ALA A 138 11.31 1.91 23.41
N THR A 139 10.54 2.50 22.50
CA THR A 139 9.78 3.73 22.74
C THR A 139 8.31 3.36 22.99
N SER A 140 7.86 3.47 24.23
CA SER A 140 6.47 3.17 24.57
C SER A 140 5.57 4.40 24.40
N VAL A 141 4.26 4.18 24.27
CA VAL A 141 3.24 5.23 24.31
C VAL A 141 3.31 6.08 25.60
N GLN A 142 3.82 5.50 26.69
CA GLN A 142 4.06 6.19 27.96
C GLN A 142 5.23 7.19 27.86
N ASP A 143 6.31 6.84 27.16
CA ASP A 143 7.45 7.74 26.93
C ASP A 143 7.06 8.96 26.09
N LEU A 144 6.18 8.75 25.10
CA LEU A 144 5.58 9.80 24.28
C LEU A 144 4.69 10.73 25.11
N ALA A 145 3.86 10.18 26.00
CA ALA A 145 2.99 10.96 26.89
C ALA A 145 3.80 11.88 27.82
N GLU A 146 4.88 11.35 28.38
CA GLU A 146 5.78 12.08 29.29
C GLU A 146 6.58 13.16 28.55
N ALA A 147 7.07 12.88 27.34
CA ALA A 147 7.77 13.87 26.51
C ALA A 147 6.87 15.02 26.05
N LEU A 148 5.58 14.74 25.82
CA LEU A 148 4.58 15.72 25.39
C LEU A 148 3.88 16.45 26.56
N GLY A 149 4.19 16.10 27.81
CA GLY A 149 3.56 16.71 28.99
C GLY A 149 2.08 16.34 29.19
N LEU A 150 1.65 15.19 28.67
CA LEU A 150 0.27 14.70 28.73
C LEU A 150 0.07 13.66 29.85
N SER A 151 -1.14 13.56 30.39
CA SER A 151 -1.44 12.60 31.46
C SER A 151 -1.79 11.20 30.91
N LYS A 152 -1.42 10.14 31.65
CA LYS A 152 -1.71 8.74 31.33
C LYS A 152 -3.21 8.48 31.11
N ALA A 153 -4.08 9.15 31.86
CA ALA A 153 -5.54 9.00 31.74
C ALA A 153 -6.11 9.60 30.45
N ALA A 154 -5.46 10.61 29.87
CA ALA A 154 -5.90 11.23 28.62
C ALA A 154 -5.67 10.32 27.38
N LEU A 155 -4.70 9.41 27.44
CA LEU A 155 -4.39 8.46 26.36
C LEU A 155 -5.21 7.15 26.43
N TYR A 156 -5.59 6.69 27.62
CA TYR A 156 -6.39 5.47 27.79
C TYR A 156 -7.89 5.64 27.46
N HIS A 157 -8.37 6.86 27.24
CA HIS A 157 -9.75 7.15 26.84
C HIS A 157 -10.11 6.72 25.39
N HIS A 158 -9.18 6.10 24.65
CA HIS A 158 -9.21 5.97 23.18
C HIS A 158 -9.28 4.53 22.59
N PHE A 159 -9.57 3.46 23.36
CA PHE A 159 -9.62 2.08 22.85
C PHE A 159 -11.00 1.42 23.07
N ARG A 160 -11.59 0.72 22.07
CA ARG A 160 -12.86 -0.04 22.25
C ARG A 160 -12.70 -1.57 22.36
N SER A 161 -11.93 -2.30 21.52
CA SER A 161 -11.57 -3.72 21.79
C SER A 161 -10.44 -4.28 20.91
N LYS A 162 -9.77 -5.35 21.40
CA LYS A 162 -8.70 -6.11 20.72
C LYS A 162 -9.16 -6.80 19.41
N GLU A 163 -10.45 -7.06 19.29
CA GLU A 163 -11.07 -7.71 18.13
C GLU A 163 -11.17 -6.77 16.92
N GLU A 164 -11.50 -5.50 17.16
CA GLU A 164 -11.67 -4.51 16.10
C GLU A 164 -10.35 -4.20 15.40
N VAL A 165 -9.27 -4.10 16.17
CA VAL A 165 -7.90 -3.98 15.65
C VAL A 165 -7.55 -5.18 14.76
N LEU A 166 -7.86 -6.39 15.21
CA LEU A 166 -7.58 -7.61 14.45
C LEU A 166 -8.38 -7.70 13.14
N TYR A 167 -9.64 -7.25 13.16
CA TYR A 167 -10.50 -7.22 11.98
C TYR A 167 -9.96 -6.27 10.92
N GLU A 168 -9.65 -5.03 11.30
CA GLU A 168 -9.09 -4.03 10.37
C GLU A 168 -7.76 -4.49 9.77
N ILE A 169 -6.87 -5.04 10.60
CA ILE A 169 -5.61 -5.62 10.13
C ILE A 169 -5.85 -6.73 9.10
N SER A 170 -6.87 -7.57 9.32
CA SER A 170 -7.24 -8.64 8.41
C SER A 170 -7.75 -8.10 7.08
N LEU A 171 -8.59 -7.05 7.09
CA LEU A 171 -9.09 -6.41 5.87
C LEU A 171 -7.96 -5.77 5.05
N GLN A 172 -7.04 -5.07 5.71
CA GLN A 172 -5.90 -4.45 5.04
C GLN A 172 -4.97 -5.48 4.40
N ALA A 173 -4.67 -6.57 5.11
CA ALA A 173 -3.84 -7.65 4.59
C ALA A 173 -4.49 -8.33 3.36
N LEU A 174 -5.81 -8.60 3.43
CA LEU A 174 -6.55 -9.20 2.32
C LEU A 174 -6.66 -8.28 1.12
N GLU A 175 -6.83 -6.98 1.30
CA GLU A 175 -6.83 -6.00 0.21
C GLU A 175 -5.45 -5.89 -0.46
N GLY A 176 -4.38 -5.95 0.35
CA GLY A 176 -3.01 -6.04 -0.16
C GLY A 176 -2.78 -7.28 -1.04
N LEU A 177 -3.19 -8.46 -0.55
CA LEU A 177 -3.12 -9.70 -1.30
C LEU A 177 -3.98 -9.68 -2.57
N ARG A 178 -5.21 -9.16 -2.49
CA ARG A 178 -6.12 -8.99 -3.63
C ARG A 178 -5.45 -8.22 -4.77
N ARG A 179 -4.78 -7.11 -4.47
CA ARG A 179 -4.03 -6.32 -5.48
C ARG A 179 -2.89 -7.10 -6.12
N GLN A 180 -2.19 -7.96 -5.38
CA GLN A 180 -1.16 -8.85 -5.96
C GLN A 180 -1.80 -9.91 -6.87
N GLY A 181 -2.94 -10.48 -6.45
CA GLY A 181 -3.70 -11.44 -7.24
C GLY A 181 -4.23 -10.85 -8.56
N GLU A 182 -4.74 -9.62 -8.54
CA GLU A 182 -5.19 -8.91 -9.76
C GLU A 182 -4.05 -8.67 -10.75
N ARG A 183 -2.88 -8.24 -10.25
CA ARG A 183 -1.68 -8.08 -11.08
C ARG A 183 -1.27 -9.40 -11.73
N ALA A 184 -1.31 -10.50 -10.99
CA ALA A 184 -1.04 -11.82 -11.53
C ALA A 184 -2.08 -12.26 -12.57
N LEU A 185 -3.38 -12.02 -12.32
CA LEU A 185 -4.44 -12.35 -13.26
C LEU A 185 -4.35 -11.61 -14.60
N SER A 186 -3.78 -10.40 -14.60
CA SER A 186 -3.58 -9.59 -15.80
C SER A 186 -2.48 -10.12 -16.73
N GLU A 187 -1.65 -11.05 -16.26
CA GLU A 187 -0.64 -11.71 -17.08
C GLU A 187 -1.31 -12.74 -18.02
N PRO A 188 -1.13 -12.61 -19.36
CA PRO A 188 -1.76 -13.49 -20.33
C PRO A 188 -1.27 -14.95 -20.27
N ASP A 189 0.02 -15.17 -20.00
CA ASP A 189 0.58 -16.52 -19.89
C ASP A 189 0.20 -17.14 -18.53
N PRO A 190 -0.58 -18.26 -18.49
CA PRO A 190 -0.99 -18.88 -17.22
C PRO A 190 0.16 -19.33 -16.33
N LYS A 191 1.28 -19.77 -16.92
CA LYS A 191 2.47 -20.21 -16.19
C LYS A 191 3.17 -19.01 -15.54
N VAL A 192 3.32 -17.92 -16.29
CA VAL A 192 3.90 -16.66 -15.77
C VAL A 192 2.95 -16.02 -14.74
N ALA A 193 1.64 -16.06 -14.98
CA ALA A 193 0.62 -15.60 -14.05
C ALA A 193 0.70 -16.34 -12.71
N LEU A 194 0.88 -17.67 -12.74
CA LEU A 194 1.04 -18.48 -11.55
C LEU A 194 2.30 -18.11 -10.77
N LEU A 195 3.44 -17.99 -11.46
CA LEU A 195 4.69 -17.54 -10.83
C LEU A 195 4.52 -16.17 -10.17
N ARG A 196 3.96 -15.19 -10.90
CA ARG A 196 3.71 -13.83 -10.38
C ARG A 196 2.75 -13.82 -9.20
N PHE A 197 1.76 -14.71 -9.18
CA PHE A 197 0.85 -14.86 -8.04
C PHE A 197 1.63 -15.30 -6.79
N MET A 198 2.47 -16.34 -6.93
CA MET A 198 3.28 -16.88 -5.83
C MET A 198 4.30 -15.86 -5.33
N GLU A 199 5.03 -15.20 -6.24
CA GLU A 199 6.00 -14.16 -5.93
C GLU A 199 5.34 -12.94 -5.28
N GLY A 200 4.22 -12.45 -5.82
CA GLY A 200 3.47 -11.33 -5.27
C GLY A 200 2.93 -11.61 -3.87
N HIS A 201 2.42 -12.82 -3.64
CA HIS A 201 1.98 -13.27 -2.31
C HIS A 201 3.14 -13.25 -1.30
N ALA A 202 4.27 -13.86 -1.66
CA ALA A 202 5.41 -13.99 -0.75
C ALA A 202 6.09 -12.64 -0.47
N ARG A 203 6.21 -11.77 -1.49
CA ARG A 203 6.69 -10.39 -1.34
C ARG A 203 5.81 -9.60 -0.36
N PHE A 204 4.49 -9.68 -0.55
CA PHE A 204 3.54 -9.01 0.34
C PHE A 204 3.65 -9.53 1.78
N PHE A 205 3.78 -10.85 1.96
CA PHE A 205 4.03 -11.46 3.26
C PHE A 205 5.30 -10.93 3.93
N GLU A 206 6.41 -10.81 3.20
CA GLU A 206 7.68 -10.30 3.77
C GLU A 206 7.58 -8.81 4.15
N GLU A 207 7.04 -7.98 3.26
CA GLU A 207 6.92 -6.53 3.45
C GLU A 207 5.88 -6.16 4.53
N ASN A 208 4.87 -7.00 4.75
CA ASN A 208 3.73 -6.72 5.64
C ASN A 208 3.54 -7.81 6.71
N ARG A 209 4.63 -8.46 7.13
CA ARG A 209 4.62 -9.67 7.96
C ARG A 209 3.73 -9.58 9.21
N PRO A 210 3.78 -8.52 10.04
CA PRO A 210 2.93 -8.45 11.24
C PRO A 210 1.43 -8.49 10.90
N PHE A 211 1.02 -7.79 9.84
CA PHE A 211 -0.37 -7.78 9.38
C PHE A 211 -0.78 -9.15 8.83
N PHE A 212 0.10 -9.77 8.03
CA PHE A 212 -0.15 -11.09 7.45
C PHE A 212 -0.29 -12.18 8.52
N VAL A 213 0.58 -12.17 9.53
CA VAL A 213 0.55 -13.12 10.66
C VAL A 213 -0.74 -12.99 11.45
N ALA A 214 -1.08 -11.75 11.84
CA ALA A 214 -2.28 -11.46 12.61
C ALA A 214 -3.54 -11.86 11.84
N MET A 215 -3.62 -11.52 10.55
CA MET A 215 -4.69 -11.95 9.67
C MET A 215 -4.80 -13.49 9.68
N LEU A 216 -3.71 -14.21 9.42
CA LEU A 216 -3.75 -15.67 9.24
C LEU A 216 -4.16 -16.41 10.53
N GLN A 217 -3.56 -16.04 11.67
CA GLN A 217 -3.75 -16.73 12.95
C GLN A 217 -4.97 -16.24 13.75
N GLY A 218 -5.38 -14.99 13.55
CA GLY A 218 -6.42 -14.35 14.36
C GLY A 218 -7.86 -14.62 13.92
N LEU A 219 -8.09 -15.38 12.85
CA LEU A 219 -9.44 -15.60 12.30
C LEU A 219 -10.45 -16.13 13.34
N GLN A 220 -10.01 -16.99 14.26
CA GLN A 220 -10.88 -17.58 15.28
C GLN A 220 -11.21 -16.61 16.43
N SER A 221 -10.50 -15.48 16.52
CA SER A 221 -10.71 -14.46 17.54
C SER A 221 -11.70 -13.37 17.10
N LEU A 222 -12.25 -13.46 15.88
CA LEU A 222 -13.27 -12.55 15.36
C LEU A 222 -14.69 -13.05 15.68
N SER A 223 -15.64 -12.13 15.84
CA SER A 223 -17.06 -12.47 15.91
C SER A 223 -17.51 -13.27 14.69
N PRO A 224 -18.58 -14.07 14.78
CA PRO A 224 -19.09 -14.85 13.64
C PRO A 224 -19.31 -14.00 12.37
N GLU A 225 -19.81 -12.78 12.52
CA GLU A 225 -20.10 -11.85 11.42
C GLU A 225 -18.81 -11.37 10.74
N LYS A 226 -17.85 -10.86 11.52
CA LYS A 226 -16.55 -10.38 11.02
C LYS A 226 -15.71 -11.52 10.43
N ARG A 227 -15.78 -12.70 11.05
CA ARG A 227 -15.14 -13.92 10.56
C ARG A 227 -15.70 -14.33 9.20
N ALA A 228 -17.02 -14.30 9.02
CA ALA A 228 -17.67 -14.62 7.74
C ALA A 228 -17.21 -13.69 6.61
N VAL A 229 -17.14 -12.38 6.87
CA VAL A 229 -16.61 -11.40 5.89
C VAL A 229 -15.15 -11.70 5.55
N THR A 230 -14.32 -11.97 6.56
CA THR A 230 -12.90 -12.28 6.38
C THR A 230 -12.69 -13.56 5.56
N ILE A 231 -13.51 -14.60 5.79
CA ILE A 231 -13.51 -15.84 5.00
C ILE A 231 -13.89 -15.54 3.55
N ALA A 232 -14.97 -14.80 3.31
CA ALA A 232 -15.41 -14.47 1.95
C ALA A 232 -14.33 -13.71 1.15
N LEU A 233 -13.56 -12.83 1.80
CA LEU A 233 -12.43 -12.15 1.17
C LEU A 233 -11.25 -13.09 0.87
N ARG A 234 -10.96 -14.05 1.76
CA ARG A 234 -9.97 -15.10 1.51
C ARG A 234 -10.38 -15.99 0.33
N ASP A 235 -11.64 -16.39 0.29
CA ASP A 235 -12.19 -17.22 -0.77
C ASP A 235 -12.13 -16.51 -2.13
N ARG A 236 -12.38 -15.19 -2.15
CA ARG A 236 -12.20 -14.37 -3.37
C ARG A 236 -10.74 -14.35 -3.83
N TYR A 237 -9.80 -14.20 -2.90
CA TYR A 237 -8.37 -14.22 -3.23
C TYR A 237 -7.91 -15.60 -3.73
N GLU A 238 -8.35 -16.69 -3.08
CA GLU A 238 -8.12 -18.06 -3.57
C GLU A 238 -8.76 -18.27 -4.95
N GLY A 239 -9.96 -17.72 -5.18
CA GLY A 239 -10.65 -17.77 -6.47
C GLY A 239 -9.80 -17.21 -7.61
N MET A 240 -8.98 -16.18 -7.36
CA MET A 240 -8.04 -15.66 -8.37
C MET A 240 -7.00 -16.70 -8.78
N LEU A 241 -6.43 -17.43 -7.82
CA LEU A 241 -5.50 -18.52 -8.10
C LEU A 241 -6.18 -19.65 -8.90
N ARG A 242 -7.41 -20.01 -8.51
CA ARG A 242 -8.20 -21.02 -9.22
C ARG A 242 -8.44 -20.62 -10.68
N SER A 243 -8.79 -19.36 -10.93
CA SER A 243 -8.95 -18.85 -12.29
C SER A 243 -7.66 -18.92 -13.11
N ILE A 244 -6.49 -18.69 -12.51
CA ILE A 244 -5.19 -18.86 -13.20
C ILE A 244 -5.01 -20.34 -13.63
N LEU A 245 -5.29 -21.28 -12.72
CA LEU A 245 -5.17 -22.72 -12.98
C LEU A 245 -6.17 -23.19 -14.05
N GLU A 246 -7.42 -22.79 -13.95
CA GLU A 246 -8.49 -23.11 -14.91
C GLU A 246 -8.17 -22.60 -16.31
N ARG A 247 -7.69 -21.34 -16.42
CA ARG A 247 -7.23 -20.78 -17.70
C ARG A 247 -6.06 -21.58 -18.28
N GLY A 248 -5.10 -21.97 -17.45
CA GLY A 248 -3.96 -22.78 -17.89
C GLY A 248 -4.37 -24.17 -18.37
N MET A 249 -5.36 -24.80 -17.72
CA MET A 249 -5.95 -26.06 -18.18
C MET A 249 -6.70 -25.89 -19.51
N ALA A 250 -7.50 -24.83 -19.65
CA ALA A 250 -8.26 -24.57 -20.87
C ALA A 250 -7.35 -24.29 -22.08
N LEU A 251 -6.18 -23.68 -21.85
CA LEU A 251 -5.17 -23.40 -22.88
C LEU A 251 -4.19 -24.57 -23.09
N GLY A 252 -4.35 -25.69 -22.38
CA GLY A 252 -3.46 -26.86 -22.47
C GLY A 252 -2.07 -26.67 -21.86
N VAL A 253 -1.81 -25.52 -21.22
CA VAL A 253 -0.55 -25.21 -20.53
C VAL A 253 -0.38 -26.10 -19.30
N PHE A 254 -1.47 -26.35 -18.57
CA PHE A 254 -1.50 -27.29 -17.46
C PHE A 254 -2.27 -28.55 -17.85
N ARG A 255 -1.83 -29.69 -17.31
CA ARG A 255 -2.56 -30.96 -17.42
C ARG A 255 -3.91 -30.89 -16.69
N PRO A 256 -4.81 -31.87 -16.82
CA PRO A 256 -5.99 -31.96 -15.97
C PRO A 256 -5.61 -32.04 -14.48
N LEU A 257 -6.09 -31.08 -13.68
CA LEU A 257 -5.82 -30.95 -12.25
C LEU A 257 -7.12 -30.92 -11.45
N ASP A 258 -7.05 -31.35 -10.18
CA ASP A 258 -8.01 -30.90 -9.18
C ASP A 258 -7.62 -29.46 -8.78
N VAL A 259 -8.35 -28.48 -9.32
CA VAL A 259 -8.07 -27.04 -9.13
C VAL A 259 -8.13 -26.65 -7.66
N GLY A 260 -9.10 -27.19 -6.90
CA GLY A 260 -9.28 -26.88 -5.49
C GLY A 260 -8.14 -27.41 -4.64
N LEU A 261 -7.77 -28.68 -4.84
CA LEU A 261 -6.66 -29.30 -4.11
C LEU A 261 -5.31 -28.64 -4.47
N THR A 262 -5.11 -28.32 -5.75
CA THR A 262 -3.89 -27.68 -6.24
C THR A 262 -3.75 -26.27 -5.66
N ALA A 263 -4.80 -25.44 -5.72
CA ALA A 263 -4.79 -24.10 -5.13
C ALA A 263 -4.50 -24.15 -3.62
N ARG A 264 -5.12 -25.08 -2.91
CA ARG A 264 -4.88 -25.29 -1.47
C ARG A 264 -3.44 -25.70 -1.18
N ALA A 265 -2.84 -26.57 -1.99
CA ALA A 265 -1.44 -26.98 -1.83
C ALA A 265 -0.48 -25.79 -2.00
N ILE A 266 -0.69 -24.98 -3.04
CA ILE A 266 0.13 -23.79 -3.35
C ILE A 266 0.03 -22.77 -2.21
N LEU A 267 -1.18 -22.42 -1.79
CA LEU A 267 -1.38 -21.50 -0.66
C LEU A 267 -0.82 -22.07 0.65
N SER A 268 -0.84 -23.39 0.84
CA SER A 268 -0.24 -24.02 2.03
C SER A 268 1.27 -23.84 2.06
N LEU A 269 1.97 -24.02 0.93
CA LEU A 269 3.41 -23.79 0.84
C LEU A 269 3.78 -22.34 1.18
N LEU A 270 3.06 -21.38 0.59
CA LEU A 270 3.29 -19.96 0.82
C LEU A 270 2.97 -19.54 2.26
N ASN A 271 1.80 -19.93 2.76
CA ASN A 271 1.38 -19.59 4.12
C ASN A 271 2.29 -20.20 5.20
N TRP A 272 2.90 -21.37 4.94
CA TRP A 272 3.80 -22.01 5.89
C TRP A 272 5.08 -21.23 6.16
N MET A 273 5.47 -20.33 5.24
CA MET A 273 6.61 -19.42 5.41
C MET A 273 6.53 -18.61 6.71
N ILE A 274 5.32 -18.33 7.20
CA ILE A 274 5.08 -17.64 8.48
C ILE A 274 5.86 -18.25 9.67
N ARG A 275 6.09 -19.57 9.65
CA ARG A 275 6.69 -20.29 10.78
C ARG A 275 8.22 -20.28 10.78
N TRP A 276 8.85 -20.14 9.62
CA TRP A 276 10.29 -20.40 9.48
C TRP A 276 11.04 -19.31 8.71
N PHE A 277 10.39 -18.60 7.78
CA PHE A 277 11.05 -17.53 7.01
C PHE A 277 11.47 -16.39 7.96
N ARG A 278 12.64 -15.80 7.74
CA ARG A 278 13.17 -14.68 8.54
C ARG A 278 13.55 -13.52 7.61
N PRO A 279 12.90 -12.34 7.72
CA PRO A 279 13.29 -11.16 6.95
C PRO A 279 14.75 -10.77 7.24
N GLY A 280 15.47 -10.29 6.23
CA GLY A 280 16.91 -10.00 6.33
C GLY A 280 17.81 -11.25 6.34
N GLY A 281 17.24 -12.43 6.15
CA GLY A 281 18.00 -13.66 5.87
C GLY A 281 18.61 -13.68 4.46
N PRO A 282 19.29 -14.77 4.10
CA PRO A 282 20.01 -14.87 2.82
C PRO A 282 19.10 -14.96 1.59
N LEU A 283 17.81 -15.24 1.78
CA LEU A 283 16.81 -15.33 0.72
C LEU A 283 15.65 -14.39 1.03
N ARG A 284 15.17 -13.69 0.01
CA ARG A 284 13.90 -12.97 -0.01
C ARG A 284 12.75 -13.96 -0.12
N ALA A 285 11.57 -13.59 0.37
CA ALA A 285 10.40 -14.46 0.32
C ALA A 285 9.98 -14.77 -1.12
N GLU A 286 10.17 -13.82 -2.02
CA GLU A 286 9.96 -14.01 -3.46
C GLU A 286 10.86 -15.11 -4.05
N GLU A 287 12.12 -15.20 -3.61
CA GLU A 287 13.06 -16.23 -4.08
C GLU A 287 12.64 -17.62 -3.59
N VAL A 288 12.13 -17.71 -2.36
CA VAL A 288 11.54 -18.94 -1.82
C VAL A 288 10.30 -19.33 -2.64
N ALA A 289 9.44 -18.38 -2.99
CA ALA A 289 8.26 -18.65 -3.79
C ALA A 289 8.61 -19.14 -5.20
N ARG A 290 9.66 -18.58 -5.81
CA ARG A 290 10.19 -19.06 -7.10
C ARG A 290 10.73 -20.48 -6.99
N PHE A 291 11.46 -20.80 -5.93
CA PHE A 291 11.89 -22.18 -5.66
C PHE A 291 10.70 -23.14 -5.50
N TYR A 292 9.65 -22.74 -4.78
CA TYR A 292 8.42 -23.53 -4.67
C TYR A 292 7.71 -23.70 -6.01
N PHE A 293 7.68 -22.66 -6.83
CA PHE A 293 7.14 -22.73 -8.18
C PHE A 293 7.91 -23.76 -9.03
N ASP A 294 9.24 -23.71 -9.04
CA ASP A 294 10.08 -24.64 -9.80
C ASP A 294 9.89 -26.09 -9.34
N LEU A 295 9.66 -26.30 -8.04
CA LEU A 295 9.38 -27.62 -7.46
C LEU A 295 8.04 -28.20 -7.95
N ILE A 296 7.00 -27.36 -8.08
CA ILE A 296 5.65 -27.83 -8.43
C ILE A 296 5.37 -27.80 -9.92
N ILE A 297 6.00 -26.91 -10.69
CA ILE A 297 5.56 -26.59 -12.07
C ILE A 297 5.65 -27.79 -12.99
N LYS A 298 6.70 -28.62 -12.85
CA LYS A 298 6.84 -29.87 -13.62
C LYS A 298 5.71 -30.87 -13.34
N GLY A 299 5.13 -30.83 -12.15
CA GLY A 299 3.97 -31.64 -11.77
C GLY A 299 2.64 -31.09 -12.29
N LEU A 300 2.62 -29.86 -12.82
CA LEU A 300 1.44 -29.20 -13.39
C LEU A 300 1.46 -29.22 -14.92
N GLU A 301 2.65 -29.24 -15.53
CA GLU A 301 2.82 -29.33 -16.97
C GLU A 301 2.43 -30.71 -17.51
N HIS A 302 2.03 -30.76 -18.78
CA HIS A 302 2.00 -32.03 -19.51
C HIS A 302 3.44 -32.54 -19.61
N GLY A 303 3.71 -33.74 -19.09
CA GLY A 303 4.98 -34.39 -19.31
C GLY A 303 5.24 -34.50 -20.81
N ALA A 304 6.44 -34.14 -21.27
CA ALA A 304 6.89 -34.55 -22.59
C ALA A 304 6.74 -36.09 -22.65
N SER A 305 5.92 -36.55 -23.58
CA SER A 305 5.71 -37.97 -23.84
C SER A 305 7.02 -38.63 -24.28
#